data_AF-A0AAN8MLK8-F1
#
_entry.id   AF-A0AAN8MLK8-F1
#
_cell.length_a   1.000
_cell.length_b   1.000
_cell.length_c   1.000
_cell.angle_alpha   90.00
_cell.angle_beta   90.00
_cell.angle_gamma   90.00
#
_symmetry.space_group_name_H-M   'P 1'
#
loop_
_entity.id
_entity.type
_entity.pdbx_description
1 polymer ?
#
loop_
_entity_poly.entity_id
_entity_poly.type
_entity_poly.pdbx_seq_one_letter_code
_entity_poly.pdbx_strand_id
1 'polypeptide(L)'
;MVRQYSAKDQLSKHYQVPVFKFVGKDNQEVFLHCRVLVCGAGDSRCSQGCRGRLRRELWRTEEEQEDRDWDQHHVLSGGPIRILPD
;
A
#
# COMPACT_ATOMS: atom_id res chain seq x y z
N MET A 1 14.11 0.51 -1.10
CA MET A 1 13.12 0.68 -2.18
C MET A 1 12.17 -0.52 -2.17
N VAL A 2 10.86 -0.31 -2.34
CA VAL A 2 9.88 -1.40 -2.48
C VAL A 2 10.11 -2.11 -3.81
N ARG A 3 10.13 -3.45 -3.81
CA ARG A 3 10.30 -4.27 -5.01
C ARG A 3 9.05 -5.08 -5.28
N GLN A 4 8.55 -5.03 -6.50
CA GLN A 4 7.46 -5.88 -6.96
C GLN A 4 8.04 -7.11 -7.67
N TYR A 5 7.51 -8.29 -7.36
CA TYR A 5 7.85 -9.54 -8.01
C TYR A 5 6.74 -10.02 -8.94
N SER A 6 7.12 -10.83 -9.93
CA SER A 6 6.15 -11.54 -10.76
C SER A 6 5.40 -12.56 -9.89
N ALA A 7 4.07 -12.59 -10.04
CA ALA A 7 3.22 -13.54 -9.34
C ALA A 7 2.86 -14.71 -10.27
N LYS A 8 2.37 -15.82 -9.71
CA LYS A 8 2.03 -17.01 -10.49
C LYS A 8 0.78 -16.83 -11.36
N ASP A 9 -0.12 -15.93 -10.94
CA ASP A 9 -1.36 -15.61 -11.64
C ASP A 9 -1.56 -14.08 -11.74
N GLN A 10 -2.57 -13.67 -12.50
CA GLN A 10 -2.92 -12.26 -12.68
C GLN A 10 -3.72 -11.67 -11.49
N LEU A 11 -4.15 -12.52 -10.55
CA LEU A 11 -5.00 -12.13 -9.42
C LEU A 11 -4.17 -11.75 -8.18
N SER A 12 -2.90 -12.10 -8.16
CA SER A 12 -1.97 -11.82 -7.07
C SER A 12 -0.87 -10.86 -7.51
N LYS A 13 -0.39 -10.06 -6.56
CA LYS A 13 0.79 -9.19 -6.70
C LYS A 13 1.66 -9.36 -5.46
N HIS A 14 2.95 -9.60 -5.66
CA HIS A 14 3.90 -9.80 -4.57
C HIS A 14 4.84 -8.62 -4.45
N TYR A 15 5.02 -8.12 -3.22
CA TYR A 15 5.90 -7.01 -2.93
C TYR A 15 6.83 -7.36 -1.78
N GLN A 16 8.10 -6.94 -1.88
CA GLN A 16 9.02 -6.89 -0.76
C GLN A 16 9.25 -5.44 -0.37
N VAL A 17 8.95 -5.17 0.89
CA VAL A 17 9.13 -3.86 1.52
C VAL A 17 10.23 -4.04 2.56
N PRO A 18 11.37 -3.33 2.46
CA PRO A 18 12.34 -3.32 3.55
C PRO A 18 11.67 -2.69 4.77
N VAL A 19 11.66 -3.41 5.88
CA VAL A 19 11.12 -2.91 7.14
C VAL A 19 11.99 -1.73 7.59
N PHE A 20 11.36 -0.65 8.02
CA PHE A 20 12.06 0.54 8.51
C PHE A 20 11.41 1.02 9.81
N LYS A 21 12.23 1.61 10.68
CA LYS A 21 11.75 2.37 11.83
C LYS A 21 11.53 3.82 11.43
N PHE A 22 10.48 4.45 11.94
CA PHE A 22 10.36 5.91 11.85
C PHE A 22 11.47 6.54 12.68
N VAL A 23 12.17 7.52 12.10
CA VAL A 23 13.24 8.25 12.80
C VAL A 23 12.63 8.94 14.04
N GLY A 24 13.20 8.69 15.22
CA GLY A 24 12.83 9.38 16.46
C GLY A 24 11.83 8.67 17.37
N LYS A 25 11.42 7.42 17.09
CA LYS A 25 10.68 6.59 18.05
C LYS A 25 11.35 5.23 18.20
N ASP A 26 11.52 4.76 19.43
CA ASP A 26 11.96 3.40 19.79
C ASP A 26 10.85 2.36 19.55
N ASN A 27 10.10 2.52 18.47
CA ASN A 27 9.03 1.60 18.10
C ASN A 27 9.67 0.31 17.59
N GLN A 28 9.58 -0.76 18.40
CA GLN A 28 10.04 -2.10 18.03
C GLN A 28 9.05 -2.84 17.15
N GLU A 29 7.85 -2.28 16.95
CA GLU A 29 6.77 -2.90 16.18
C GLU A 29 6.23 -1.93 15.15
N VAL A 30 5.99 -2.45 13.95
CA VAL A 30 5.35 -1.71 12.86
C VAL A 30 4.21 -2.52 12.26
N PHE A 31 3.23 -1.79 11.73
CA PHE A 31 2.11 -2.34 10.99
C PHE A 31 2.21 -1.91 9.54
N LEU A 32 1.90 -2.84 8.64
CA LEU A 32 1.83 -2.59 7.21
C LEU A 32 0.37 -2.49 6.80
N HIS A 33 0.00 -1.37 6.20
CA HIS A 33 -1.33 -1.15 5.63
C HIS A 33 -1.22 -0.98 4.12
N CYS A 34 -1.97 -1.80 3.38
CA CYS A 34 -2.02 -1.79 1.93
C CYS A 34 -3.42 -1.40 1.49
N ARG A 35 -3.52 -0.31 0.72
CA ARG A 35 -4.76 0.01 0.02
C ARG A 35 -4.76 -0.65 -1.35
N VAL A 36 -5.64 -1.63 -1.54
CA VAL A 36 -5.77 -2.39 -2.78
C VAL A 36 -7.03 -1.99 -3.53
N LEU A 37 -6.99 -2.12 -4.86
CA LEU A 37 -8.12 -1.91 -5.76
C LEU A 37 -8.21 -3.12 -6.69
N VAL A 38 -9.40 -3.69 -6.86
CA VAL A 38 -9.68 -4.66 -7.92
C VAL A 38 -10.19 -3.89 -9.13
N CYS A 39 -9.66 -4.20 -10.31
CA CYS A 39 -10.07 -3.54 -11.55
C CYS A 39 -10.73 -4.54 -12.50
N GLY A 40 -11.77 -4.08 -13.17
CA GLY A 40 -12.35 -4.74 -14.32
C GLY A 40 -11.52 -4.52 -15.59
N ALA A 41 -11.85 -5.28 -16.63
CA ALA A 41 -11.26 -5.07 -17.95
C ALA A 41 -11.64 -3.67 -18.49
N GLY A 42 -10.65 -2.87 -18.86
CA GLY A 42 -10.84 -1.51 -19.37
C GLY A 42 -10.69 -0.40 -18.32
N ASP A 43 -10.51 -0.73 -17.05
CA ASP A 43 -10.31 0.29 -16.00
C ASP A 43 -8.97 1.00 -16.14
N SER A 44 -9.05 2.26 -16.53
CA SER A 44 -7.87 3.14 -16.72
C SER A 44 -7.08 3.41 -15.45
N ARG A 45 -7.63 3.13 -14.25
CA ARG A 45 -6.93 3.31 -12.96
C ARG A 45 -5.83 2.28 -12.76
N CYS A 46 -6.05 1.03 -13.16
CA CYS A 46 -5.06 -0.04 -13.01
C CYS A 46 -3.95 -0.02 -14.07
N SER A 47 -4.16 0.66 -15.19
CA SER A 47 -3.15 0.81 -16.25
C SER A 47 -2.17 1.97 -16.02
N GLN A 48 -2.36 2.80 -14.99
CA GLN A 48 -1.53 4.01 -14.78
C GLN A 48 -0.12 3.72 -14.24
N GLY A 49 0.18 2.47 -13.86
CA GLY A 49 1.49 2.06 -13.38
C GLY A 49 1.97 2.84 -12.14
N CYS A 50 3.27 2.70 -11.83
CA CYS A 50 3.86 3.40 -10.69
C CYS A 50 4.07 4.90 -11.00
N ARG A 51 3.34 5.77 -10.32
CA ARG A 51 3.55 7.23 -10.43
C ARG A 51 4.85 7.64 -9.72
N GLY A 52 5.85 8.10 -10.47
CA GLY A 52 7.16 8.51 -9.94
C GLY A 52 7.17 9.77 -9.04
N ARG A 53 6.09 10.57 -9.05
CA ARG A 53 5.87 11.65 -8.06
C ARG A 53 4.55 11.43 -7.35
N LEU A 54 4.63 11.15 -6.05
CA LEU A 54 3.45 11.21 -5.19
C LEU A 54 3.03 12.69 -5.05
N ARG A 55 1.93 13.08 -5.70
CA ARG A 55 1.27 14.35 -5.36
C ARG A 55 0.66 14.18 -3.97
N ARG A 56 0.96 15.10 -3.05
CA ARG A 56 0.51 15.05 -1.63
C ARG A 56 -1.01 14.88 -1.49
N GLU A 57 -1.76 15.35 -2.48
CA GLU A 57 -3.22 15.24 -2.58
C GLU A 57 -3.77 13.81 -2.80
N LEU A 58 -2.92 12.80 -2.99
CA LEU A 58 -3.33 11.38 -2.94
C LEU A 58 -3.33 10.78 -1.53
N TRP A 59 -2.72 11.45 -0.54
CA TRP A 59 -2.76 11.07 0.87
C TRP A 59 -3.93 11.69 1.62
N ARG A 60 -5.14 11.73 1.02
CA ARG A 60 -6.31 12.02 1.86
C ARG A 60 -6.42 10.94 2.92
N THR A 61 -6.36 11.36 4.16
CA THR A 61 -6.57 10.56 5.36
C THR A 61 -7.92 9.85 5.26
N GLU A 62 -8.02 8.71 5.95
CA GLU A 62 -9.20 7.84 5.96
C GLU A 62 -10.51 8.61 6.27
N GLU A 63 -10.41 9.70 7.03
CA GLU A 63 -11.53 10.61 7.40
C GLU A 63 -12.14 11.40 6.22
N GLU A 64 -11.42 11.66 5.12
CA GLU A 64 -11.96 12.41 3.96
C GLU A 64 -12.47 11.49 2.83
N GLN A 65 -12.48 10.18 3.07
CA GLN A 65 -12.77 9.16 2.07
C GLN A 65 -14.18 8.58 2.17
N GLU A 66 -14.84 8.75 3.32
CA GLU A 66 -16.19 8.25 3.58
C GLU A 66 -17.24 8.89 2.64
N ASP A 67 -17.00 10.12 2.17
CA ASP A 67 -17.94 10.85 1.30
C ASP A 67 -17.83 10.52 -0.20
N ARG A 68 -16.94 9.60 -0.60
CA ARG A 68 -16.87 9.15 -2.00
C ARG A 68 -16.97 7.64 -2.09
N ASP A 69 -18.22 7.21 -2.04
CA ASP A 69 -18.80 6.04 -2.71
C ASP A 69 -18.42 6.02 -4.20
N TRP A 70 -17.13 5.77 -4.48
CA TRP A 70 -16.57 5.40 -5.78
C TRP A 70 -15.60 4.22 -5.56
N ASP A 71 -16.16 3.25 -4.84
CA ASP A 71 -16.13 1.81 -5.07
C ASP A 71 -14.77 1.09 -5.16
N GLN A 72 -14.61 0.10 -4.26
CA GLN A 72 -13.66 -1.03 -4.27
C GLN A 72 -12.21 -0.83 -3.80
N HIS A 73 -11.90 0.24 -3.04
CA HIS A 73 -10.64 0.23 -2.29
C HIS A 73 -10.78 -0.56 -0.99
N HIS A 74 -9.97 -1.60 -0.81
CA HIS A 74 -9.90 -2.36 0.44
C HIS A 74 -8.58 -2.12 1.16
N VAL A 75 -8.62 -2.03 2.48
CA VAL A 75 -7.41 -1.92 3.31
C VAL A 75 -7.07 -3.30 3.84
N LEU A 76 -5.88 -3.78 3.50
CA LEU A 76 -5.29 -4.99 4.06
C LEU A 76 -4.22 -4.59 5.08
N SER A 77 -4.35 -5.08 6.30
CA SER A 77 -3.44 -4.77 7.40
C SER A 77 -2.66 -6.03 7.80
N GLY A 78 -1.36 -5.88 8.04
CA GLY A 78 -0.48 -6.95 8.50
C GLY A 78 0.44 -6.48 9.61
N GLY A 79 0.63 -7.31 10.63
CA GLY A 79 1.49 -7.01 11.78
C GLY A 79 0.97 -7.63 13.08
N PRO A 80 1.67 -7.39 14.20
CA PRO A 80 2.86 -6.56 14.31
C PRO A 80 4.10 -7.21 13.69
N ILE A 81 4.90 -6.43 12.95
CA ILE A 81 6.23 -6.83 12.47
C ILE A 81 7.25 -6.29 13.45
N ARG A 82 7.99 -7.19 14.10
CA ARG A 82 9.01 -6.83 15.08
C ARG A 82 10.31 -6.45 14.38
N ILE A 83 10.79 -5.23 14.60
CA ILE A 83 12.08 -4.76 14.11
C ILE A 83 13.13 -5.17 15.13
N LEU A 84 13.98 -6.13 14.75
CA LEU A 84 15.11 -6.51 15.57
C LEU A 84 16.19 -5.41 15.51
N PRO A 85 16.86 -5.09 16.63
CA PRO A 85 18.04 -4.25 16.60
C PRO A 85 19.13 -4.93 15.76
N ASP A 86 19.92 -4.13 15.03
CA ASP A 86 21.07 -4.58 14.26
C ASP A 86 22.18 -5.17 15.16
#